data_AF-A0A2P6TGK9-F1
#
_entry.id   AF-A0A2P6TGK9-F1
#
_cell.length_a   1.000
_cell.length_b   1.000
_cell.length_c   1.000
_cell.angle_alpha   90.00
_cell.angle_beta   90.00
_cell.angle_gamma   90.00
#
_symmetry.space_group_name_H-M   'P 1'
#
loop_
_entity.id
_entity.type
_entity.pdbx_description
1 polymer ?
#
loop_
_entity_poly.entity_id
_entity_poly.type
_entity_poly.pdbx_seq_one_letter_code
_entity_poly.pdbx_strand_id
1 'polypeptide(L)'
;MIEPHHRQPGHRPAGFRQITRLLPLVLTLAAALAILSVYLSRAAPSSKLRTQEILAASAQQALQHEGQVGPSRTASQQQPQLQRPLDYVQRYAELEGSSYPRECRDRYHGLPYFERVQASWRQPVCAPQAGAALGSSLRCHHQWDQYPEMHCTGANLALEVACLAEDALLPQDSHAEQPDAFEAFERPGLDGELLGDCKLAEDSNRWQASLFGKGGQAWLFRSFRSTLGDAQQPQCVAWVEHPVYFLNDKYDSLNLWHGLEDVTHAFEAYTLKGWGAEAQVVVLDAVREQNVLGPTYLPVWRKVFSPQHPPVTLRQLVADASAQAGGELMPGAALCFRDAFFSMHGGISILSRSIRSTTPCANSTFISAMTRFTIDGLKLTDVHPASRGGSAAAAAPEAQHAQEEEVALAQQMGGRLMLPGQRSDIAAAAAAAAQALASSGAPGKLRVVWALRSSRAERQKEILDLLRRELPKQGVELSAIDLGRLPLEEQIRQARSANVLAGYHGAALTLACFMDPPAALVEVEEEWRCACYTNCARWKGLDYRLIKVPFVPERQLAARVLGEIQAALWAVQQGIGGRSMSGVAAALE
;
A
#
# COMPACT_ATOMS: atom_id res chain seq x y z
N MET A 1 14.81 -55.33 -16.76
CA MET A 1 13.57 -56.12 -16.86
C MET A 1 12.41 -55.19 -16.55
N ILE A 2 11.78 -54.63 -17.58
CA ILE A 2 10.54 -53.84 -17.50
C ILE A 2 9.70 -54.28 -18.70
N GLU A 3 8.50 -54.77 -18.44
CA GLU A 3 7.53 -55.31 -19.40
C GLU A 3 6.87 -54.22 -20.27
N PRO A 4 6.41 -54.55 -21.49
CA PRO A 4 5.60 -53.65 -22.31
C PRO A 4 4.10 -53.92 -22.13
N HIS A 5 3.32 -52.86 -21.91
CA HIS A 5 1.86 -52.93 -21.89
C HIS A 5 1.25 -52.96 -23.31
N HIS A 6 0.40 -53.95 -23.53
CA HIS A 6 -0.48 -54.11 -24.69
C HIS A 6 -1.53 -52.99 -24.81
N ARG A 7 -1.69 -52.44 -26.03
CA ARG A 7 -2.87 -51.65 -26.44
C ARG A 7 -3.98 -52.57 -26.93
N GLN A 8 -5.22 -52.35 -26.49
CA GLN A 8 -6.43 -52.86 -27.14
C GLN A 8 -7.11 -51.79 -28.02
N PRO A 9 -7.82 -52.17 -29.10
CA PRO A 9 -8.49 -51.23 -29.99
C PRO A 9 -10.00 -51.09 -29.72
N GLY A 10 -10.50 -49.86 -29.87
CA GLY A 10 -11.71 -49.58 -30.66
C GLY A 10 -13.08 -49.54 -29.96
N HIS A 11 -13.48 -48.35 -29.48
CA HIS A 11 -14.90 -47.97 -29.37
C HIS A 11 -15.16 -46.64 -30.08
N ARG A 12 -16.05 -46.67 -31.08
CA ARG A 12 -16.60 -45.47 -31.74
C ARG A 12 -17.72 -44.89 -30.85
N PRO A 13 -17.73 -43.58 -30.55
CA PRO A 13 -18.79 -43.00 -29.73
C PRO A 13 -20.05 -42.73 -30.55
N ALA A 14 -21.17 -43.29 -30.08
CA ALA A 14 -22.51 -42.95 -30.51
C ALA A 14 -22.90 -41.56 -29.96
N GLY A 15 -22.37 -40.49 -30.55
CA GLY A 15 -22.52 -39.12 -30.02
C GLY A 15 -23.25 -38.12 -30.92
N PHE A 16 -23.72 -38.51 -32.11
CA PHE A 16 -24.14 -37.51 -33.12
C PHE A 16 -25.64 -37.18 -33.17
N ARG A 17 -26.49 -37.79 -32.34
CA ARG A 17 -27.95 -37.56 -32.36
C ARG A 17 -28.50 -36.65 -31.25
N GLN A 18 -27.70 -36.24 -30.26
CA GLN A 18 -28.17 -35.34 -29.19
C GLN A 18 -27.94 -33.84 -29.46
N ILE A 19 -27.00 -33.48 -30.35
CA ILE A 19 -26.64 -32.08 -30.60
C ILE A 19 -27.77 -31.31 -31.32
N THR A 20 -28.59 -31.97 -32.15
CA THR A 20 -29.67 -31.31 -32.89
C THR A 20 -30.87 -30.89 -32.03
N ARG A 21 -31.03 -31.42 -30.81
CA ARG A 21 -32.15 -31.06 -29.92
C ARG A 21 -31.85 -29.87 -29.00
N LEU A 22 -30.58 -29.55 -28.76
CA LEU A 22 -30.18 -28.48 -27.83
C LEU A 22 -30.00 -27.12 -28.51
N LEU A 23 -29.76 -27.10 -29.82
CA LEU A 23 -29.52 -25.87 -30.58
C LEU A 23 -30.65 -24.83 -30.50
N PRO A 24 -31.95 -25.19 -30.56
CA PRO A 24 -33.03 -24.21 -30.45
C PRO A 24 -33.09 -23.56 -29.07
N LEU A 25 -32.82 -24.32 -28.01
CA LEU A 25 -32.83 -23.85 -26.63
C LEU A 25 -31.72 -22.82 -26.37
N VAL A 26 -30.51 -23.11 -26.88
CA VAL A 26 -29.36 -22.21 -26.78
C VAL A 26 -29.60 -20.91 -27.54
N LEU A 27 -30.18 -20.97 -28.75
CA LEU A 27 -30.52 -19.78 -29.52
C LEU A 27 -31.60 -18.92 -28.86
N THR A 28 -32.57 -19.55 -28.19
CA THR A 28 -33.64 -18.84 -27.48
C THR A 28 -33.10 -18.12 -26.24
N LEU A 29 -32.19 -18.77 -25.50
CA LEU A 29 -31.54 -18.19 -24.34
C LEU A 29 -30.64 -16.99 -24.73
N ALA A 30 -29.90 -17.11 -25.84
CA ALA A 30 -29.06 -16.03 -26.35
C ALA A 30 -29.88 -14.80 -26.76
N ALA A 31 -31.04 -15.00 -27.41
CA ALA A 31 -31.94 -13.91 -27.79
C ALA A 31 -32.53 -13.21 -26.55
N ALA A 32 -32.94 -13.96 -25.51
CA ALA A 32 -33.46 -13.41 -24.27
C ALA A 32 -32.40 -12.55 -23.54
N LEU A 33 -31.14 -13.01 -23.50
CA LEU A 33 -30.04 -12.26 -22.89
C LEU A 33 -29.71 -10.97 -23.67
N ALA A 34 -29.79 -11.01 -25.01
CA ALA A 34 -29.58 -9.81 -25.83
C ALA A 34 -30.66 -8.75 -25.59
N ILE A 35 -31.93 -9.17 -25.47
CA ILE A 35 -33.05 -8.25 -25.17
C ILE A 35 -32.90 -7.64 -23.78
N LEU A 36 -32.54 -8.45 -22.77
CA LEU A 36 -32.31 -7.97 -21.42
C LEU A 36 -31.17 -6.95 -21.35
N SER A 37 -30.09 -7.17 -22.09
CA SER A 37 -28.96 -6.24 -22.20
C SER A 37 -29.39 -4.88 -22.77
N VAL A 38 -30.18 -4.86 -23.85
CA VAL A 38 -30.71 -3.61 -24.43
C VAL A 38 -31.64 -2.89 -23.46
N TYR A 39 -32.46 -3.62 -22.70
CA TYR A 39 -33.37 -3.04 -21.72
C TYR A 39 -32.63 -2.39 -20.55
N LEU A 40 -31.62 -3.07 -20.01
CA LEU A 40 -30.77 -2.53 -18.93
C LEU A 40 -29.94 -1.32 -19.39
N SER A 41 -29.52 -1.30 -20.66
CA SER A 41 -28.79 -0.16 -21.24
C SER A 41 -29.64 1.10 -21.38
N ARG A 42 -30.96 0.97 -21.53
CA ARG A 42 -31.90 2.11 -21.65
C ARG A 42 -32.47 2.59 -20.31
N ALA A 43 -32.42 1.75 -19.27
CA ALA A 43 -32.99 2.07 -17.96
C ALA A 43 -32.01 2.78 -17.00
N ALA A 44 -30.75 2.98 -17.38
CA ALA A 44 -29.76 3.65 -16.53
C ALA A 44 -29.87 5.18 -16.65
N PRO A 45 -30.30 5.91 -15.60
CA PRO A 45 -30.26 7.37 -15.62
C PRO A 45 -28.80 7.85 -15.62
N SER A 46 -28.53 8.96 -16.32
CA SER A 46 -27.24 9.64 -16.39
C SER A 46 -26.68 9.92 -14.98
N SER A 47 -25.78 9.05 -14.53
CA SER A 47 -25.19 9.07 -13.18
C SER A 47 -24.10 10.12 -13.01
N LYS A 48 -23.63 10.74 -14.10
CA LYS A 48 -22.49 11.68 -14.06
C LYS A 48 -22.83 13.04 -13.44
N LEU A 49 -24.06 13.52 -13.56
CA LEU A 49 -24.47 14.81 -12.98
C LEU A 49 -24.70 14.73 -11.45
N ARG A 50 -25.13 13.58 -10.94
CA ARG A 50 -25.46 13.40 -9.52
C ARG A 50 -24.23 13.21 -8.63
N THR A 51 -23.12 12.69 -9.18
CA THR A 51 -21.87 12.52 -8.43
C THR A 51 -21.19 13.86 -8.15
N GLN A 52 -21.24 14.81 -9.08
CA GLN A 52 -20.71 16.16 -8.85
C GLN A 52 -21.51 16.93 -7.79
N GLU A 53 -22.84 16.78 -7.74
CA GLU A 53 -23.68 17.39 -6.71
C GLU A 53 -23.42 16.81 -5.31
N ILE A 54 -23.13 15.52 -5.19
CA ILE A 54 -22.87 14.86 -3.89
C ILE A 54 -21.48 15.21 -3.34
N LEU A 55 -20.45 15.31 -4.20
CA LEU A 55 -19.12 15.76 -3.77
C LEU A 55 -19.14 17.25 -3.36
N ALA A 56 -19.91 18.08 -4.07
CA ALA A 56 -20.13 19.47 -3.68
C ALA A 56 -20.88 19.60 -2.34
N ALA A 57 -21.88 18.76 -2.08
CA ALA A 57 -22.63 18.76 -0.82
C ALA A 57 -21.78 18.35 0.38
N SER A 58 -20.91 17.34 0.23
CA SER A 58 -20.00 16.91 1.31
C SER A 58 -18.92 17.97 1.62
N ALA A 59 -18.45 18.69 0.59
CA ALA A 59 -17.54 19.83 0.77
C ALA A 59 -18.24 21.04 1.42
N GLN A 60 -19.50 21.32 1.06
CA GLN A 60 -20.31 22.38 1.69
C GLN A 60 -20.63 22.09 3.16
N GLN A 61 -20.87 20.84 3.53
CA GLN A 61 -21.15 20.45 4.91
C GLN A 61 -19.92 20.60 5.82
N ALA A 62 -18.71 20.40 5.26
CA ALA A 62 -17.45 20.70 5.95
C ALA A 62 -17.22 22.22 6.13
N LEU A 63 -17.62 23.03 5.15
CA LEU A 63 -17.46 24.50 5.19
C LEU A 63 -18.51 25.20 6.08
N GLN A 64 -19.71 24.63 6.26
CA GLN A 64 -20.75 25.21 7.11
C GLN A 64 -20.42 25.17 8.62
N HIS A 65 -19.45 24.36 9.04
CA HIS A 65 -18.98 24.34 10.43
C HIS A 65 -17.97 25.46 10.76
N GLU A 66 -17.45 26.19 9.77
CA GLU A 66 -16.46 27.27 9.98
C GLU A 66 -17.06 28.69 10.01
N GLY A 67 -18.38 28.81 9.82
CA GLY A 67 -19.05 30.08 9.49
C GLY A 67 -19.60 30.90 10.66
N GLN A 68 -18.84 31.21 11.72
CA GLN A 68 -19.15 32.30 12.66
C GLN A 68 -17.90 32.94 13.29
N VAL A 69 -17.00 33.51 12.47
CA VAL A 69 -15.96 34.44 12.99
C VAL A 69 -15.90 35.66 12.07
N GLY A 70 -16.11 36.84 12.67
CA GLY A 70 -16.26 38.12 11.97
C GLY A 70 -14.99 38.62 11.26
N PRO A 71 -15.13 39.66 10.42
CA PRO A 71 -14.06 40.10 9.53
C PRO A 71 -13.03 40.94 10.30
N SER A 72 -11.88 40.36 10.63
CA SER A 72 -10.67 41.13 10.91
C SER A 72 -9.56 40.68 9.96
N ARG A 73 -9.43 41.43 8.85
CA ARG A 73 -8.37 41.30 7.86
C ARG A 73 -7.06 41.84 8.44
N THR A 74 -6.23 40.94 8.94
CA THR A 74 -4.79 41.01 8.69
C THR A 74 -4.47 39.86 7.73
N ALA A 75 -3.56 40.07 6.79
CA ALA A 75 -3.01 39.01 5.95
C ALA A 75 -2.20 38.06 6.85
N SER A 76 -2.92 37.28 7.66
CA SER A 76 -2.39 36.11 8.35
C SER A 76 -1.80 35.25 7.25
N GLN A 77 -0.50 34.96 7.36
CA GLN A 77 0.12 33.86 6.66
C GLN A 77 -0.77 32.64 6.91
N GLN A 78 -1.70 32.37 5.99
CA GLN A 78 -2.50 31.16 6.02
C GLN A 78 -1.47 30.04 6.01
N GLN A 79 -1.30 29.40 7.17
CA GLN A 79 -0.54 28.18 7.23
C GLN A 79 -1.16 27.29 6.15
N PRO A 80 -0.36 26.78 5.21
CA PRO A 80 -0.88 25.98 4.12
C PRO A 80 -1.71 24.87 4.76
N GLN A 81 -3.02 24.91 4.50
CA GLN A 81 -3.96 23.96 5.07
C GLN A 81 -3.45 22.57 4.68
N LEU A 82 -3.22 21.72 5.68
CA LEU A 82 -2.75 20.36 5.44
C LEU A 82 -3.76 19.68 4.52
N GLN A 83 -3.31 19.34 3.31
CA GLN A 83 -4.15 18.73 2.29
C GLN A 83 -4.59 17.33 2.76
N ARG A 84 -5.84 16.97 2.49
CA ARG A 84 -6.38 15.67 2.86
C ARG A 84 -5.87 14.60 1.90
N PRO A 85 -5.72 13.33 2.33
CA PRO A 85 -5.36 12.20 1.45
C PRO A 85 -6.15 12.13 0.15
N LEU A 86 -7.46 12.39 0.21
CA LEU A 86 -8.33 12.41 -0.97
C LEU A 86 -7.89 13.44 -2.02
N ASP A 87 -7.40 14.61 -1.60
CA ASP A 87 -6.94 15.66 -2.50
C ASP A 87 -5.71 15.20 -3.32
N TYR A 88 -4.82 14.40 -2.71
CA TYR A 88 -3.69 13.80 -3.42
C TYR A 88 -4.15 12.76 -4.42
N VAL A 89 -5.10 11.88 -4.05
CA VAL A 89 -5.64 10.88 -4.97
C VAL A 89 -6.30 11.56 -6.18
N GLN A 90 -7.10 12.60 -5.96
CA GLN A 90 -7.73 13.37 -7.04
C GLN A 90 -6.69 14.02 -7.95
N ARG A 91 -5.69 14.71 -7.38
CA ARG A 91 -4.60 15.34 -8.16
C ARG A 91 -3.84 14.33 -9.02
N TYR A 92 -3.48 13.17 -8.46
CA TYR A 92 -2.75 12.17 -9.23
C TYR A 92 -3.63 11.47 -10.26
N ALA A 93 -4.93 11.33 -10.00
CA ALA A 93 -5.88 10.78 -10.97
C ALA A 93 -6.05 11.68 -12.19
N GLU A 94 -5.88 12.99 -12.06
CA GLU A 94 -5.86 13.93 -13.19
C GLU A 94 -4.65 13.71 -14.13
N LEU A 95 -3.57 13.11 -13.61
CA LEU A 95 -2.40 12.73 -14.40
C LEU A 95 -2.60 11.41 -15.17
N GLU A 96 -3.68 10.67 -14.87
CA GLU A 96 -4.03 9.46 -15.61
C GLU A 96 -4.57 9.83 -16.99
N GLY A 97 -3.71 9.74 -18.01
CA GLY A 97 -4.14 9.85 -19.40
C GLY A 97 -5.11 8.73 -19.83
N SER A 98 -5.68 8.87 -21.02
CA SER A 98 -6.53 7.82 -21.63
C SER A 98 -5.82 6.48 -21.79
N SER A 99 -4.48 6.49 -21.86
CA SER A 99 -3.60 5.33 -21.97
C SER A 99 -3.34 4.60 -20.64
N TYR A 100 -3.73 5.16 -19.48
CA TYR A 100 -3.56 4.47 -18.21
C TYR A 100 -4.48 3.23 -18.15
N PRO A 101 -3.95 2.02 -17.87
CA PRO A 101 -4.74 0.80 -18.01
C PRO A 101 -5.99 0.85 -17.14
N ARG A 102 -7.14 0.52 -17.74
CA ARG A 102 -8.43 0.52 -17.02
C ARG A 102 -8.39 -0.40 -15.80
N GLU A 103 -7.75 -1.56 -15.91
CA GLU A 103 -7.56 -2.46 -14.78
C GLU A 103 -6.81 -1.80 -13.61
N CYS A 104 -5.89 -0.87 -13.87
CA CYS A 104 -5.19 -0.12 -12.83
C CYS A 104 -6.11 0.87 -12.11
N ARG A 105 -6.94 1.59 -12.87
CA ARG A 105 -7.96 2.49 -12.30
C ARG A 105 -8.99 1.74 -11.47
N ASP A 106 -9.44 0.61 -12.00
CA ASP A 106 -10.51 -0.17 -11.40
C ASP A 106 -9.97 -1.00 -10.23
N ARG A 107 -8.89 -1.78 -10.37
CA ARG A 107 -8.48 -2.75 -9.35
C ARG A 107 -7.39 -2.28 -8.40
N TYR A 108 -6.56 -1.32 -8.80
CA TYR A 108 -5.37 -0.92 -8.04
C TYR A 108 -5.53 0.45 -7.36
N HIS A 109 -6.70 0.66 -6.73
CA HIS A 109 -7.03 1.84 -5.92
C HIS A 109 -7.04 3.18 -6.67
N GLY A 110 -7.54 3.22 -7.92
CA GLY A 110 -7.89 4.48 -8.58
C GLY A 110 -9.18 5.10 -8.02
N LEU A 111 -9.58 6.29 -8.48
CA LEU A 111 -10.86 6.92 -8.07
C LEU A 111 -12.08 5.98 -8.18
N PRO A 112 -12.26 5.19 -9.27
CA PRO A 112 -13.38 4.25 -9.38
C PRO A 112 -13.38 3.18 -8.28
N TYR A 113 -12.23 2.80 -7.75
CA TYR A 113 -12.14 1.88 -6.60
C TYR A 113 -12.79 2.53 -5.38
N PHE A 114 -12.35 3.74 -5.00
CA PHE A 114 -12.87 4.45 -3.83
C PHE A 114 -14.37 4.70 -3.93
N GLU A 115 -14.85 5.11 -5.11
CA GLU A 115 -16.29 5.30 -5.35
C GLU A 115 -17.10 4.01 -5.13
N ARG A 116 -16.58 2.85 -5.58
CA ARG A 116 -17.26 1.56 -5.37
C ARG A 116 -17.26 1.14 -3.91
N VAL A 117 -16.15 1.31 -3.20
CA VAL A 117 -16.07 1.02 -1.76
C VAL A 117 -17.08 1.91 -1.02
N GLN A 118 -17.06 3.22 -1.25
CA GLN A 118 -18.01 4.16 -0.64
C GLN A 118 -19.47 3.85 -1.00
N ALA A 119 -19.74 3.44 -2.24
CA ALA A 119 -21.09 3.04 -2.65
C ALA A 119 -21.56 1.79 -1.88
N SER A 120 -20.68 0.84 -1.60
CA SER A 120 -21.02 -0.36 -0.83
C SER A 120 -21.29 -0.08 0.66
N TRP A 121 -20.60 0.92 1.24
CA TRP A 121 -20.82 1.37 2.62
C TRP A 121 -22.20 1.99 2.86
N ARG A 122 -23.00 2.17 1.80
CA ARG A 122 -24.38 2.66 1.92
C ARG A 122 -25.31 1.64 2.60
N GLN A 123 -24.93 0.37 2.68
CA GLN A 123 -25.68 -0.63 3.44
C GLN A 123 -24.92 -0.94 4.73
N PRO A 124 -25.43 -0.51 5.90
CA PRO A 124 -24.79 -0.85 7.16
C PRO A 124 -24.90 -2.35 7.42
N VAL A 125 -23.80 -2.93 7.89
CA VAL A 125 -23.77 -4.28 8.48
C VAL A 125 -24.62 -4.31 9.76
N CYS A 126 -24.66 -3.17 10.43
CA CYS A 126 -25.35 -2.95 11.69
C CYS A 126 -25.98 -1.54 11.66
N ALA A 127 -27.31 -1.45 11.63
CA ALA A 127 -28.03 -0.18 11.56
C ALA A 127 -28.53 0.27 12.96
N PRO A 128 -28.51 1.57 13.27
CA PRO A 128 -29.09 2.09 14.51
C PRO A 128 -30.55 1.68 14.64
N GLN A 129 -30.97 1.24 15.83
CA GLN A 129 -32.37 1.01 16.10
C GLN A 129 -33.09 2.31 16.46
N ALA A 130 -34.40 2.39 16.18
CA ALA A 130 -35.19 3.54 16.62
C ALA A 130 -35.26 3.57 18.15
N GLY A 131 -34.89 4.70 18.75
CA GLY A 131 -34.85 4.87 20.21
C GLY A 131 -33.58 4.32 20.89
N ALA A 132 -32.59 3.90 20.11
CA ALA A 132 -31.30 3.44 20.64
C ALA A 132 -30.51 4.62 21.23
N ALA A 133 -29.84 4.40 22.38
CA ALA A 133 -29.23 5.46 23.18
C ALA A 133 -27.93 6.02 22.58
N LEU A 134 -27.10 5.16 21.99
CA LEU A 134 -25.87 5.52 21.29
C LEU A 134 -26.13 5.84 19.82
N GLY A 135 -27.08 5.15 19.19
CA GLY A 135 -27.27 5.23 17.74
C GLY A 135 -26.04 4.70 16.99
N SER A 136 -25.50 3.57 17.45
CA SER A 136 -24.34 2.90 16.89
C SER A 136 -24.58 2.45 15.45
N SER A 137 -23.54 2.49 14.64
CA SER A 137 -23.59 1.85 13.32
C SER A 137 -22.26 1.22 12.96
N LEU A 138 -22.33 0.14 12.18
CA LEU A 138 -21.16 -0.53 11.61
C LEU A 138 -21.36 -0.73 10.12
N ARG A 139 -20.31 -0.42 9.33
CA ARG A 139 -20.30 -0.58 7.88
C ARG A 139 -19.01 -1.29 7.50
N CYS A 140 -19.12 -2.37 6.73
CA CYS A 140 -17.97 -3.04 6.16
C CYS A 140 -18.16 -3.16 4.64
N HIS A 141 -17.11 -2.88 3.88
CA HIS A 141 -17.04 -3.22 2.45
C HIS A 141 -16.29 -4.54 2.33
N HIS A 142 -16.87 -5.53 1.67
CA HIS A 142 -16.17 -6.77 1.35
C HIS A 142 -15.82 -6.83 -0.15
N GLN A 143 -14.55 -7.06 -0.47
CA GLN A 143 -14.11 -7.37 -1.83
C GLN A 143 -13.58 -8.81 -1.89
N TRP A 144 -14.15 -9.60 -2.80
CA TRP A 144 -13.61 -10.93 -3.15
C TRP A 144 -12.50 -10.76 -4.19
N ASP A 145 -11.25 -10.83 -3.74
CA ASP A 145 -10.10 -11.11 -4.58
C ASP A 145 -9.38 -12.38 -4.06
N GLN A 146 -8.14 -12.65 -4.48
CA GLN A 146 -7.32 -13.74 -3.95
C GLN A 146 -7.22 -13.72 -2.41
N TYR A 147 -7.32 -12.54 -1.80
CA TYR A 147 -7.51 -12.35 -0.37
C TYR A 147 -8.77 -11.53 -0.12
N PRO A 148 -9.72 -11.98 0.73
CA PRO A 148 -10.89 -11.18 1.06
C PRO A 148 -10.46 -9.90 1.79
N GLU A 149 -10.90 -8.75 1.30
CA GLU A 149 -10.65 -7.45 1.93
C GLU A 149 -11.88 -6.96 2.65
N MET A 150 -11.68 -6.39 3.84
CA MET A 150 -12.77 -5.77 4.58
C MET A 150 -12.46 -4.41 5.17
N HIS A 151 -12.92 -3.36 4.51
CA HIS A 151 -12.84 -2.02 5.09
C HIS A 151 -14.00 -1.82 6.05
N CYS A 152 -13.74 -1.85 7.36
CA CYS A 152 -14.75 -1.66 8.39
C CYS A 152 -14.61 -0.31 9.09
N THR A 153 -15.74 0.37 9.24
CA THR A 153 -15.88 1.63 9.98
C THR A 153 -17.09 1.54 10.90
N GLY A 154 -17.00 2.19 12.07
CA GLY A 154 -18.09 2.27 13.02
C GLY A 154 -18.31 3.69 13.50
N ALA A 155 -19.51 3.96 13.99
CA ALA A 155 -19.88 5.24 14.59
C ALA A 155 -20.66 5.01 15.89
N ASN A 156 -20.49 5.93 16.85
CA ASN A 156 -21.08 5.87 18.19
C ASN A 156 -20.89 4.51 18.87
N LEU A 157 -19.64 4.09 18.99
CA LEU A 157 -19.26 2.82 19.63
C LEU A 157 -18.87 3.07 21.08
N ALA A 158 -19.09 2.10 21.96
CA ALA A 158 -18.73 2.19 23.38
C ALA A 158 -17.76 1.06 23.74
N LEU A 159 -16.63 1.38 24.34
CA LEU A 159 -15.65 0.41 24.82
C LEU A 159 -15.82 0.24 26.34
N GLU A 160 -16.24 -0.93 26.79
CA GLU A 160 -16.42 -1.19 28.23
C GLU A 160 -15.07 -1.22 28.93
N VAL A 161 -14.82 -0.22 29.77
CA VAL A 161 -13.49 0.01 30.33
C VAL A 161 -13.10 -1.05 31.37
N ALA A 162 -14.09 -1.63 32.06
CA ALA A 162 -13.87 -2.70 33.02
C ALA A 162 -13.24 -3.95 32.38
N CYS A 163 -13.50 -4.22 31.09
CA CYS A 163 -12.91 -5.33 30.35
C CYS A 163 -11.39 -5.18 30.10
N LEU A 164 -10.85 -3.97 30.32
CA LEU A 164 -9.45 -3.61 30.10
C LEU A 164 -8.63 -3.52 31.39
N ALA A 165 -9.26 -3.66 32.56
CA ALA A 165 -8.63 -3.45 33.86
C ALA A 165 -7.77 -4.63 34.38
N GLU A 166 -7.74 -5.78 33.68
CA GLU A 166 -6.97 -6.97 34.12
C GLU A 166 -5.65 -7.20 33.36
N ASP A 167 -4.66 -7.80 34.05
CA ASP A 167 -3.34 -8.28 33.57
C ASP A 167 -3.39 -9.28 32.38
N ALA A 168 -4.57 -9.61 31.88
CA ALA A 168 -4.80 -10.43 30.67
C ALA A 168 -4.33 -9.77 29.35
N LEU A 169 -3.74 -8.57 29.43
CA LEU A 169 -3.21 -7.78 28.31
C LEU A 169 -1.68 -7.85 28.18
N LEU A 170 -0.97 -8.51 29.10
CA LEU A 170 0.46 -8.73 28.92
C LEU A 170 0.66 -9.95 28.03
N PRO A 171 1.31 -9.81 26.85
CA PRO A 171 1.90 -10.97 26.22
C PRO A 171 2.82 -11.59 27.27
N GLN A 172 2.55 -12.83 27.69
CA GLN A 172 3.57 -13.58 28.41
C GLN A 172 4.81 -13.52 27.52
N ASP A 173 5.99 -13.31 28.11
CA ASP A 173 7.29 -13.23 27.42
C ASP A 173 7.69 -14.56 26.71
N SER A 174 6.72 -15.38 26.30
CA SER A 174 6.89 -16.38 25.27
C SER A 174 7.21 -15.64 23.96
N HIS A 175 8.50 -15.43 23.69
CA HIS A 175 9.17 -16.18 22.62
C HIS A 175 10.54 -15.57 22.31
N ALA A 176 11.58 -16.37 22.51
CA ALA A 176 12.81 -16.29 21.72
C ALA A 176 12.98 -17.52 20.79
N GLU A 177 12.28 -18.64 21.01
CA GLU A 177 12.71 -19.92 20.41
C GLU A 177 11.70 -20.67 19.52
N GLN A 178 10.46 -20.20 19.34
CA GLN A 178 9.50 -20.90 18.46
C GLN A 178 9.08 -20.04 17.28
N PRO A 179 9.74 -20.18 16.11
CA PRO A 179 9.36 -19.50 14.87
C PRO A 179 8.03 -19.98 14.29
N ASP A 180 7.28 -20.87 14.95
CA ASP A 180 5.91 -21.24 14.55
C ASP A 180 4.84 -20.79 15.57
N ALA A 181 5.23 -20.16 16.68
CA ALA A 181 4.29 -19.70 17.70
C ALA A 181 3.60 -18.36 17.37
N PHE A 182 3.63 -17.96 16.10
CA PHE A 182 2.98 -16.77 15.57
C PHE A 182 1.45 -16.78 15.74
N GLU A 183 0.84 -17.94 16.02
CA GLU A 183 -0.59 -18.08 16.34
C GLU A 183 -0.91 -17.80 17.82
N ALA A 184 0.10 -17.69 18.71
CA ALA A 184 -0.09 -17.59 20.16
C ALA A 184 -0.11 -16.16 20.71
N PHE A 185 0.08 -15.12 19.89
CA PHE A 185 -0.06 -13.72 20.31
C PHE A 185 -1.56 -13.35 20.43
N GLU A 186 -2.25 -13.86 21.44
CA GLU A 186 -3.60 -13.38 21.75
C GLU A 186 -3.56 -12.16 22.67
N ARG A 187 -4.06 -11.03 22.17
CA ARG A 187 -5.40 -10.63 22.58
C ARG A 187 -6.13 -9.88 21.45
N PRO A 188 -6.83 -10.59 20.54
CA PRO A 188 -7.57 -9.97 19.45
C PRO A 188 -8.97 -9.55 19.94
N GLY A 189 -9.06 -8.95 21.14
CA GLY A 189 -10.30 -8.48 21.73
C GLY A 189 -10.99 -9.47 22.66
N LEU A 190 -11.55 -9.00 23.78
CA LEU A 190 -12.45 -9.81 24.60
C LEU A 190 -13.88 -9.70 24.08
N ASP A 191 -14.59 -10.83 24.08
CA ASP A 191 -16.03 -10.85 23.78
C ASP A 191 -16.80 -9.80 24.60
N GLY A 192 -17.42 -8.85 23.91
CA GLY A 192 -18.21 -7.78 24.52
C GLY A 192 -17.43 -6.57 25.02
N GLU A 193 -16.13 -6.49 24.80
CA GLU A 193 -15.33 -5.30 25.12
C GLU A 193 -15.78 -4.06 24.33
N LEU A 194 -16.28 -4.26 23.11
CA LEU A 194 -16.83 -3.20 22.28
C LEU A 194 -18.35 -3.39 22.17
N LEU A 195 -19.10 -2.36 22.49
CA LEU A 195 -20.55 -2.35 22.61
C LEU A 195 -21.16 -1.42 21.57
N GLY A 196 -22.34 -1.80 21.09
CA GLY A 196 -23.19 -0.96 20.27
C GLY A 196 -24.65 -1.39 20.35
N ASP A 197 -25.55 -0.45 20.07
CA ASP A 197 -27.00 -0.65 20.15
C ASP A 197 -27.64 -0.91 18.76
N CYS A 198 -26.85 -1.43 17.83
CA CYS A 198 -27.29 -1.77 16.48
C CYS A 198 -27.46 -3.28 16.33
N LYS A 199 -28.48 -3.71 15.57
CA LYS A 199 -28.71 -5.13 15.29
C LYS A 199 -27.85 -5.57 14.10
N LEU A 200 -26.97 -6.53 14.33
CA LEU A 200 -26.34 -7.28 13.23
C LEU A 200 -27.44 -8.03 12.45
N ALA A 201 -27.39 -8.00 11.12
CA ALA A 201 -28.36 -8.72 10.30
C ALA A 201 -28.36 -10.22 10.66
N GLU A 202 -29.52 -10.88 10.75
CA GLU A 202 -29.61 -12.29 11.23
C GLU A 202 -28.81 -13.30 10.38
N ASP A 203 -28.62 -13.01 9.09
CA ASP A 203 -27.77 -13.80 8.18
C ASP A 203 -26.27 -13.51 8.32
N SER A 204 -25.88 -12.61 9.23
CA SER A 204 -24.52 -12.12 9.31
C SER A 204 -23.53 -13.14 9.87
N ASN A 205 -24.03 -14.10 10.65
CA ASN A 205 -23.22 -15.15 11.27
C ASN A 205 -22.49 -16.05 10.25
N ARG A 206 -22.93 -16.12 8.98
CA ARG A 206 -22.30 -16.97 7.96
C ARG A 206 -21.10 -16.36 7.26
N TRP A 207 -21.00 -15.03 7.17
CA TRP A 207 -19.88 -14.37 6.48
C TRP A 207 -18.76 -13.92 7.44
N GLN A 208 -18.94 -14.13 8.75
CA GLN A 208 -18.24 -13.35 9.78
C GLN A 208 -16.97 -13.99 10.38
N ALA A 209 -16.83 -15.33 10.41
CA ALA A 209 -15.66 -15.94 11.05
C ALA A 209 -14.49 -16.21 10.09
N SER A 210 -14.76 -16.61 8.84
CA SER A 210 -13.74 -16.99 7.87
C SER A 210 -13.30 -15.85 6.94
N LEU A 211 -14.08 -14.76 6.87
CA LEU A 211 -13.81 -13.63 5.97
C LEU A 211 -13.29 -12.39 6.70
N PHE A 212 -13.48 -12.28 8.03
CA PHE A 212 -12.80 -11.25 8.83
C PHE A 212 -11.31 -11.56 8.83
N GLY A 213 -10.55 -10.64 8.24
CA GLY A 213 -9.10 -10.72 8.22
C GLY A 213 -8.54 -10.70 9.64
N LYS A 214 -7.26 -11.06 9.77
CA LYS A 214 -6.55 -10.95 11.03
C LYS A 214 -6.36 -9.47 11.42
N GLY A 215 -6.13 -9.21 12.70
CA GLY A 215 -5.75 -7.88 13.20
C GLY A 215 -6.93 -7.03 13.70
N GLY A 216 -6.99 -5.74 13.35
CA GLY A 216 -7.99 -4.79 13.89
C GLY A 216 -9.44 -5.15 13.52
N GLN A 217 -9.64 -5.79 12.37
CA GLN A 217 -10.91 -6.40 11.99
C GLN A 217 -11.31 -7.57 12.90
N ALA A 218 -10.34 -8.40 13.29
CA ALA A 218 -10.58 -9.49 14.24
C ALA A 218 -10.92 -8.94 15.63
N TRP A 219 -10.27 -7.85 16.06
CA TRP A 219 -10.64 -7.13 17.28
C TRP A 219 -12.08 -6.62 17.22
N LEU A 220 -12.46 -5.88 16.17
CA LEU A 220 -13.84 -5.46 15.97
C LEU A 220 -14.80 -6.65 16.04
N PHE A 221 -14.50 -7.74 15.34
CA PHE A 221 -15.41 -8.89 15.28
C PHE A 221 -15.57 -9.61 16.63
N ARG A 222 -14.46 -9.89 17.33
CA ARG A 222 -14.50 -10.58 18.62
C ARG A 222 -15.05 -9.69 19.72
N SER A 223 -14.62 -8.42 19.76
CA SER A 223 -15.02 -7.49 20.80
C SER A 223 -16.45 -7.01 20.65
N PHE A 224 -16.99 -6.90 19.43
CA PHE A 224 -18.29 -6.28 19.22
C PHE A 224 -19.46 -7.15 19.70
N ARG A 225 -20.18 -6.67 20.71
CA ARG A 225 -21.44 -7.23 21.17
C ARG A 225 -22.58 -6.22 21.02
N SER A 226 -23.58 -6.62 20.24
CA SER A 226 -24.85 -5.93 20.13
C SER A 226 -25.65 -6.10 21.44
N THR A 227 -25.90 -5.03 22.18
CA THR A 227 -26.73 -5.06 23.40
C THR A 227 -28.19 -4.78 23.05
N LEU A 228 -28.85 -5.75 22.42
CA LEU A 228 -30.30 -5.70 22.22
C LEU A 228 -31.01 -6.10 23.51
N GLY A 229 -31.16 -5.14 24.42
CA GLY A 229 -31.97 -5.26 25.62
C GLY A 229 -31.64 -4.19 26.65
N ASP A 230 -32.64 -3.82 27.46
CA ASP A 230 -32.58 -2.81 28.54
C ASP A 230 -31.59 -3.13 29.68
N ALA A 231 -30.80 -4.20 29.56
CA ALA A 231 -29.77 -4.56 30.54
C ALA A 231 -28.51 -3.70 30.31
N GLN A 232 -28.46 -2.58 31.03
CA GLN A 232 -27.33 -1.66 31.19
C GLN A 232 -26.73 -1.12 29.88
N GLN A 233 -27.34 -0.04 29.37
CA GLN A 233 -26.70 0.81 28.37
C GLN A 233 -25.34 1.29 28.89
N PRO A 234 -24.29 1.27 28.04
CA PRO A 234 -22.97 1.76 28.45
C PRO A 234 -23.07 3.24 28.85
N GLN A 235 -22.48 3.57 29.99
CA GLN A 235 -22.35 4.93 30.47
C GLN A 235 -21.03 5.50 29.97
N CYS A 236 -21.10 6.32 28.93
CA CYS A 236 -19.91 6.97 28.38
C CYS A 236 -19.29 7.91 29.43
N VAL A 237 -18.20 7.48 30.06
CA VAL A 237 -17.44 8.31 31.01
C VAL A 237 -16.59 9.36 30.28
N ALA A 238 -16.25 9.08 29.02
CA ALA A 238 -15.60 10.02 28.12
C ALA A 238 -16.03 9.74 26.67
N TRP A 239 -15.99 10.78 25.85
CA TRP A 239 -16.18 10.70 24.41
C TRP A 239 -14.90 11.11 23.67
N VAL A 240 -14.46 10.28 22.75
CA VAL A 240 -13.50 10.62 21.71
C VAL A 240 -14.30 11.21 20.55
N GLU A 241 -14.33 12.54 20.50
CA GLU A 241 -15.16 13.30 19.57
C GLU A 241 -14.56 13.40 18.15
N HIS A 242 -13.25 13.24 18.02
CA HIS A 242 -12.55 13.24 16.73
C HIS A 242 -12.45 11.83 16.12
N PRO A 243 -12.22 11.70 14.80
CA PRO A 243 -12.13 10.39 14.15
C PRO A 243 -10.94 9.56 14.64
N VAL A 244 -11.13 8.24 14.77
CA VAL A 244 -10.10 7.33 15.25
C VAL A 244 -9.76 6.27 14.20
N TYR A 245 -8.47 6.12 13.90
CA TYR A 245 -7.94 4.98 13.17
C TYR A 245 -7.32 3.99 14.15
N PHE A 246 -8.00 2.86 14.38
CA PHE A 246 -7.47 1.78 15.20
C PHE A 246 -6.40 1.02 14.42
N LEU A 247 -5.15 1.28 14.77
CA LEU A 247 -3.99 0.55 14.27
C LEU A 247 -3.77 -0.68 15.14
N ASN A 248 -4.00 -1.86 14.57
CA ASN A 248 -3.61 -3.10 15.23
C ASN A 248 -2.18 -3.45 14.86
N ASP A 249 -1.40 -3.94 15.82
CA ASP A 249 -0.10 -4.48 15.46
C ASP A 249 -0.26 -5.70 14.56
N LYS A 250 0.58 -5.76 13.55
CA LYS A 250 0.74 -6.93 12.72
C LYS A 250 2.01 -7.63 13.16
N TYR A 251 2.04 -8.92 12.85
CA TYR A 251 3.26 -9.69 12.72
C TYR A 251 4.39 -8.79 12.19
N ASP A 252 5.45 -8.60 13.00
CA ASP A 252 6.68 -7.96 12.57
C ASP A 252 6.54 -6.47 12.16
N SER A 253 5.94 -5.62 12.99
CA SER A 253 5.91 -4.16 12.78
C SER A 253 7.30 -3.51 12.64
N LEU A 254 8.36 -4.17 13.14
CA LEU A 254 9.75 -3.73 12.96
C LEU A 254 10.25 -3.94 11.52
N ASN A 255 9.56 -4.77 10.73
CA ASN A 255 9.89 -4.99 9.34
C ASN A 255 9.26 -3.90 8.45
N LEU A 256 10.14 -3.25 7.70
CA LEU A 256 9.81 -2.09 6.87
C LEU A 256 8.70 -2.36 5.85
N TRP A 257 8.61 -3.59 5.36
CA TRP A 257 7.55 -3.98 4.43
C TRP A 257 6.20 -3.84 5.12
N HIS A 258 6.01 -4.48 6.29
CA HIS A 258 4.74 -4.49 7.02
C HIS A 258 4.34 -3.11 7.54
N GLY A 259 5.29 -2.32 8.05
CA GLY A 259 4.97 -0.95 8.44
C GLY A 259 4.55 -0.07 7.27
N LEU A 260 5.07 -0.29 6.06
CA LEU A 260 4.56 0.42 4.88
C LEU A 260 3.17 -0.08 4.45
N GLU A 261 2.83 -1.34 4.69
CA GLU A 261 1.46 -1.83 4.50
C GLU A 261 0.48 -1.07 5.41
N ASP A 262 0.87 -0.81 6.66
CA ASP A 262 0.05 -0.03 7.61
C ASP A 262 -0.10 1.42 7.18
N VAL A 263 0.98 2.07 6.74
CA VAL A 263 0.92 3.43 6.18
C VAL A 263 0.02 3.48 4.96
N THR A 264 0.06 2.44 4.13
CA THR A 264 -0.79 2.32 2.93
C THR A 264 -2.26 2.18 3.31
N HIS A 265 -2.59 1.33 4.30
CA HIS A 265 -3.96 1.17 4.79
C HIS A 265 -4.49 2.41 5.50
N ALA A 266 -3.66 3.10 6.27
CA ALA A 266 -4.05 4.36 6.91
C ALA A 266 -4.37 5.42 5.84
N PHE A 267 -3.53 5.55 4.80
CA PHE A 267 -3.80 6.46 3.68
C PHE A 267 -5.11 6.11 2.95
N GLU A 268 -5.34 4.82 2.71
CA GLU A 268 -6.58 4.33 2.10
C GLU A 268 -7.81 4.64 2.95
N ALA A 269 -7.75 4.36 4.25
CA ALA A 269 -8.83 4.63 5.20
C ALA A 269 -9.19 6.11 5.25
N TYR A 270 -8.18 6.99 5.34
CA TYR A 270 -8.38 8.43 5.40
C TYR A 270 -8.96 8.95 4.08
N THR A 271 -8.52 8.40 2.95
CA THR A 271 -9.09 8.71 1.64
C THR A 271 -10.56 8.32 1.57
N LEU A 272 -10.90 7.09 1.97
CA LEU A 272 -12.27 6.57 1.96
C LEU A 272 -13.21 7.38 2.86
N LYS A 273 -12.71 7.80 4.02
CA LYS A 273 -13.48 8.55 5.02
C LYS A 273 -13.47 10.06 4.82
N GLY A 274 -12.60 10.57 3.94
CA GLY A 274 -12.39 12.00 3.76
C GLY A 274 -11.77 12.67 4.99
N TRP A 275 -11.09 11.91 5.85
CA TRP A 275 -10.42 12.40 7.05
C TRP A 275 -9.13 13.15 6.71
N GLY A 276 -8.72 14.05 7.60
CA GLY A 276 -7.48 14.79 7.52
C GLY A 276 -6.72 14.82 8.85
N ALA A 277 -6.21 16.00 9.18
CA ALA A 277 -5.36 16.26 10.34
C ALA A 277 -6.07 16.05 11.70
N GLU A 278 -7.41 16.04 11.69
CA GLU A 278 -8.28 15.85 12.86
C GLU A 278 -8.34 14.40 13.35
N ALA A 279 -7.93 13.42 12.54
CA ALA A 279 -7.98 12.03 12.97
C ALA A 279 -6.85 11.70 13.96
N GLN A 280 -7.11 10.71 14.84
CA GLN A 280 -6.14 10.17 15.78
C GLN A 280 -5.86 8.70 15.48
N VAL A 281 -4.59 8.32 15.44
CA VAL A 281 -4.17 6.92 15.42
C VAL A 281 -4.18 6.38 16.84
N VAL A 282 -4.94 5.31 17.07
CA VAL A 282 -5.01 4.59 18.33
C VAL A 282 -4.44 3.21 18.15
N VAL A 283 -3.34 2.90 18.85
CA VAL A 283 -2.70 1.59 18.81
C VAL A 283 -3.41 0.64 19.75
N LEU A 284 -3.87 -0.49 19.23
CA LEU A 284 -4.45 -1.55 20.05
C LEU A 284 -3.36 -2.20 20.92
N ASP A 285 -3.67 -2.37 22.20
CA ASP A 285 -2.74 -2.65 23.31
C ASP A 285 -2.08 -4.05 23.29
N ALA A 286 -2.23 -4.80 22.19
CA ALA A 286 -1.65 -6.14 22.08
C ALA A 286 -0.10 -6.13 22.06
N VAL A 287 0.55 -4.96 21.98
CA VAL A 287 1.99 -4.83 21.72
C VAL A 287 2.61 -3.68 22.50
N ARG A 288 3.88 -3.86 22.94
CA ARG A 288 4.70 -2.81 23.54
C ARG A 288 4.71 -1.57 22.63
N GLU A 289 4.40 -0.41 23.18
CA GLU A 289 4.33 0.88 22.48
C GLU A 289 5.52 1.11 21.53
N GLN A 290 6.72 0.75 21.99
CA GLN A 290 7.98 0.83 21.24
C GLN A 290 8.05 0.03 19.93
N ASN A 291 7.16 -0.93 19.68
CA ASN A 291 7.17 -1.72 18.43
C ASN A 291 6.33 -1.03 17.35
N VAL A 292 5.16 -0.49 17.72
CA VAL A 292 4.22 0.15 16.77
C VAL A 292 4.46 1.66 16.67
N LEU A 293 4.60 2.32 17.83
CA LEU A 293 5.04 3.70 17.97
C LEU A 293 6.56 3.79 18.15
N GLY A 294 7.28 2.76 17.69
CA GLY A 294 8.74 2.75 17.70
C GLY A 294 9.33 3.95 16.96
N PRO A 295 10.61 4.26 17.24
CA PRO A 295 11.29 5.43 16.66
C PRO A 295 11.26 5.43 15.13
N THR A 296 11.12 4.25 14.51
CA THR A 296 10.95 4.09 13.07
C THR A 296 9.69 4.78 12.56
N TYR A 297 8.49 4.45 13.04
CA TYR A 297 7.23 4.92 12.43
C TYR A 297 6.54 6.05 13.19
N LEU A 298 6.93 6.31 14.44
CA LEU A 298 6.33 7.37 15.24
C LEU A 298 6.27 8.73 14.51
N PRO A 299 7.29 9.18 13.75
CA PRO A 299 7.19 10.42 12.99
C PRO A 299 6.06 10.41 11.96
N VAL A 300 5.80 9.27 11.30
CA VAL A 300 4.72 9.14 10.32
C VAL A 300 3.37 9.20 11.02
N TRP A 301 3.15 8.40 12.06
CA TRP A 301 1.90 8.44 12.80
C TRP A 301 1.61 9.83 13.38
N ARG A 302 2.62 10.46 13.99
CA ARG A 302 2.47 11.76 14.64
C ARG A 302 2.36 12.94 13.68
N LYS A 303 3.17 12.99 12.61
CA LYS A 303 3.24 14.18 11.74
C LYS A 303 2.31 14.08 10.54
N VAL A 304 2.02 12.86 10.07
CA VAL A 304 1.27 12.63 8.82
C VAL A 304 -0.19 12.30 9.13
N PHE A 305 -0.45 11.31 9.99
CA PHE A 305 -1.80 10.81 10.23
C PHE A 305 -2.49 11.41 11.45
N SER A 306 -1.75 11.82 12.48
CA SER A 306 -2.34 12.37 13.71
C SER A 306 -1.68 13.67 14.19
N PRO A 307 -1.59 14.70 13.34
CA PRO A 307 -0.90 15.94 13.66
C PRO A 307 -1.62 16.80 14.71
N GLN A 308 -2.96 16.74 14.82
CA GLN A 308 -3.71 17.49 15.85
C GLN A 308 -3.89 16.70 17.15
N HIS A 309 -3.94 15.38 17.04
CA HIS A 309 -4.14 14.47 18.17
C HIS A 309 -3.01 13.44 18.18
N PRO A 310 -1.98 13.56 19.05
CA PRO A 310 -0.86 12.63 19.04
C PRO A 310 -1.31 11.16 19.07
N PRO A 311 -0.57 10.24 18.41
CA PRO A 311 -0.90 8.82 18.48
C PRO A 311 -0.80 8.33 19.92
N VAL A 312 -1.74 7.47 20.32
CA VAL A 312 -1.87 6.95 21.70
C VAL A 312 -2.17 5.47 21.68
N THR A 313 -1.90 4.77 22.79
CA THR A 313 -2.39 3.40 22.98
C THR A 313 -3.83 3.42 23.49
N LEU A 314 -4.58 2.35 23.23
CA LEU A 314 -5.93 2.19 23.78
C LEU A 314 -5.92 2.25 25.32
N ARG A 315 -4.91 1.65 25.95
CA ARG A 315 -4.69 1.68 27.40
C ARG A 315 -4.53 3.09 27.93
N GLN A 316 -3.76 3.94 27.23
CA GLN A 316 -3.59 5.33 27.63
C GLN A 316 -4.91 6.09 27.60
N LEU A 317 -5.71 5.95 26.52
CA LEU A 317 -7.02 6.59 26.45
C LEU A 317 -7.96 6.14 27.57
N VAL A 318 -7.93 4.86 27.90
CA VAL A 318 -8.70 4.27 29.00
C VAL A 318 -8.24 4.79 30.36
N ALA A 319 -6.94 4.86 30.60
CA ALA A 319 -6.38 5.42 31.83
C ALA A 319 -6.77 6.90 31.99
N ASP A 320 -6.67 7.68 30.91
CA ASP A 320 -7.06 9.09 30.90
C ASP A 320 -8.56 9.26 31.18
N ALA A 321 -9.42 8.45 30.55
CA ALA A 321 -10.86 8.45 30.81
C ALA A 321 -11.20 8.06 32.25
N SER A 322 -10.50 7.06 32.79
CA SER A 322 -10.67 6.58 34.18
C SER A 322 -10.28 7.66 35.19
N ALA A 323 -9.15 8.33 34.94
CA ALA A 323 -8.69 9.45 35.76
C ALA A 323 -9.68 10.62 35.73
N GLN A 324 -10.23 10.96 34.56
CA GLN A 324 -11.27 11.99 34.41
C GLN A 324 -12.56 11.65 35.16
N ALA A 325 -12.89 10.36 35.27
CA ALA A 325 -14.05 9.87 36.02
C ALA A 325 -13.85 9.78 37.54
N GLY A 326 -12.68 10.14 38.07
CA GLY A 326 -12.37 10.06 39.51
C GLY A 326 -11.74 8.73 39.96
N GLY A 327 -11.25 7.91 39.03
CA GLY A 327 -10.44 6.72 39.29
C GLY A 327 -11.23 5.43 39.52
N GLU A 328 -12.37 5.48 40.21
CA GLU A 328 -13.25 4.31 40.40
C GLU A 328 -14.33 4.28 39.31
N LEU A 329 -14.26 3.29 38.43
CA LEU A 329 -15.23 3.13 37.34
C LEU A 329 -16.42 2.28 37.80
N MET A 330 -17.62 2.81 37.60
CA MET A 330 -18.86 2.07 37.86
C MET A 330 -19.05 0.95 36.82
N PRO A 331 -19.74 -0.15 37.15
CA PRO A 331 -20.15 -1.16 36.17
C PRO A 331 -20.89 -0.51 34.98
N GLY A 332 -20.52 -0.89 33.76
CA GLY A 332 -21.03 -0.29 32.52
C GLY A 332 -20.38 1.02 32.10
N ALA A 333 -19.36 1.50 32.82
CA ALA A 333 -18.54 2.64 32.37
C ALA A 333 -17.83 2.33 31.05
N ALA A 334 -17.97 3.24 30.09
CA ALA A 334 -17.44 3.06 28.75
C ALA A 334 -16.67 4.28 28.23
N LEU A 335 -15.64 4.04 27.43
CA LEU A 335 -15.01 5.03 26.57
C LEU A 335 -15.71 5.01 25.20
N CYS A 336 -16.33 6.11 24.81
CA CYS A 336 -17.16 6.14 23.61
C CYS A 336 -16.46 6.85 22.44
N PHE A 337 -16.71 6.39 21.21
CA PHE A 337 -16.07 6.87 19.98
C PHE A 337 -17.12 7.34 18.98
N ARG A 338 -16.98 8.56 18.45
CA ARG A 338 -17.90 9.09 17.43
C ARG A 338 -17.74 8.43 16.08
N ASP A 339 -16.51 8.32 15.60
CA ASP A 339 -16.17 7.78 14.28
C ASP A 339 -14.89 6.97 14.38
N ALA A 340 -14.92 5.76 13.86
CA ALA A 340 -13.82 4.81 13.95
C ALA A 340 -13.60 4.06 12.64
N PHE A 341 -12.34 3.75 12.35
CA PHE A 341 -11.93 2.87 11.27
C PHE A 341 -10.98 1.81 11.83
N PHE A 342 -11.18 0.57 11.42
CA PHE A 342 -10.45 -0.57 11.96
C PHE A 342 -9.43 -1.04 10.93
N SER A 343 -8.14 -0.98 11.29
CA SER A 343 -7.05 -1.40 10.41
C SER A 343 -7.23 -2.84 9.95
N MET A 344 -6.83 -3.08 8.71
CA MET A 344 -6.93 -4.37 8.04
C MET A 344 -5.59 -5.12 8.10
N HIS A 345 -5.56 -6.43 7.85
CA HIS A 345 -4.33 -7.22 7.80
C HIS A 345 -3.34 -6.76 6.70
N GLY A 346 -2.02 -6.76 6.95
CA GLY A 346 -1.00 -6.20 6.03
C GLY A 346 -0.96 -6.90 4.68
N GLY A 347 -1.12 -8.22 4.71
CA GLY A 347 -1.22 -9.08 3.53
C GLY A 347 -2.33 -8.73 2.54
N ILE A 348 -3.29 -7.86 2.91
CA ILE A 348 -4.33 -7.37 1.97
C ILE A 348 -4.06 -5.96 1.43
N SER A 349 -2.92 -5.35 1.76
CA SER A 349 -2.46 -4.10 1.13
C SER A 349 -2.16 -4.34 -0.35
N ILE A 350 -2.21 -3.27 -1.16
CA ILE A 350 -1.77 -3.32 -2.56
C ILE A 350 -0.31 -3.84 -2.68
N LEU A 351 0.54 -3.56 -1.69
CA LEU A 351 1.92 -4.05 -1.62
C LEU A 351 1.96 -5.58 -1.65
N SER A 352 1.14 -6.23 -0.82
CA SER A 352 1.10 -7.69 -0.70
C SER A 352 0.19 -8.41 -1.70
N ARG A 353 -0.86 -7.78 -2.23
CA ARG A 353 -1.74 -8.44 -3.23
C ARG A 353 -1.00 -8.90 -4.46
N SER A 354 -0.05 -8.09 -4.90
CA SER A 354 0.77 -8.38 -6.08
C SER A 354 2.04 -9.13 -5.71
N ILE A 355 2.17 -9.67 -4.50
CA ILE A 355 3.42 -10.32 -4.06
C ILE A 355 3.81 -11.51 -4.95
N ARG A 356 2.81 -12.18 -5.56
CA ARG A 356 3.02 -13.36 -6.41
C ARG A 356 3.18 -13.06 -7.89
N SER A 357 2.87 -11.84 -8.34
CA SER A 357 2.86 -11.49 -9.76
C SER A 357 3.26 -10.04 -9.99
N THR A 358 3.91 -9.79 -11.12
CA THR A 358 4.24 -8.44 -11.53
C THR A 358 2.97 -7.67 -11.89
N THR A 359 2.77 -6.51 -11.27
CA THR A 359 1.63 -5.63 -11.54
C THR A 359 1.72 -5.05 -12.97
N PRO A 360 0.60 -4.99 -13.72
CA PRO A 360 0.58 -4.26 -14.99
C PRO A 360 0.64 -2.74 -14.80
N CYS A 361 0.43 -2.25 -13.57
CA CYS A 361 0.24 -0.84 -13.26
C CYS A 361 1.54 -0.09 -13.04
N ALA A 362 2.18 0.31 -14.14
CA ALA A 362 3.26 1.28 -14.06
C ALA A 362 2.71 2.64 -13.58
N ASN A 363 3.49 3.41 -12.82
CA ASN A 363 3.09 4.74 -12.34
C ASN A 363 1.74 4.73 -11.60
N SER A 364 1.64 3.96 -10.52
CA SER A 364 0.42 3.90 -9.71
C SER A 364 0.09 5.27 -9.14
N THR A 365 -1.09 5.78 -9.51
CA THR A 365 -1.73 6.97 -8.95
C THR A 365 -1.82 6.88 -7.44
N PHE A 366 -2.30 5.75 -6.92
CA PHE A 366 -2.49 5.55 -5.50
C PHE A 366 -1.17 5.56 -4.72
N ILE A 367 -0.17 4.79 -5.15
CA ILE A 367 1.15 4.77 -4.50
C ILE A 367 1.82 6.15 -4.61
N SER A 368 1.66 6.84 -5.73
CA SER A 368 2.22 8.19 -5.91
C SER A 368 1.54 9.21 -5.00
N ALA A 369 0.20 9.17 -4.88
CA ALA A 369 -0.56 10.00 -3.96
C ALA A 369 -0.18 9.73 -2.50
N MET A 370 -0.12 8.47 -2.09
CA MET A 370 0.28 8.07 -0.74
C MET A 370 1.69 8.55 -0.41
N THR A 371 2.67 8.25 -1.28
CA THR A 371 4.07 8.63 -1.05
C THR A 371 4.22 10.14 -0.96
N ARG A 372 3.53 10.89 -1.82
CA ARG A 372 3.53 12.35 -1.79
C ARG A 372 2.89 12.92 -0.53
N PHE A 373 1.73 12.40 -0.10
CA PHE A 373 1.08 12.78 1.15
C PHE A 373 2.01 12.58 2.35
N THR A 374 2.67 11.43 2.43
CA THR A 374 3.63 11.13 3.50
C THR A 374 4.85 12.06 3.46
N ILE A 375 5.40 12.34 2.28
CA ILE A 375 6.54 13.28 2.10
C ILE A 375 6.16 14.68 2.56
N ASP A 376 4.96 15.16 2.19
CA ASP A 376 4.49 16.50 2.53
C ASP A 376 4.22 16.62 4.03
N GLY A 377 3.57 15.61 4.63
CA GLY A 377 3.33 15.55 6.08
C GLY A 377 4.62 15.45 6.90
N LEU A 378 5.65 14.77 6.39
CA LEU A 378 6.99 14.73 6.99
C LEU A 378 7.86 15.95 6.66
N LYS A 379 7.39 16.86 5.79
CA LYS A 379 8.14 18.04 5.31
C LYS A 379 9.47 17.66 4.64
N LEU A 380 9.44 16.64 3.79
CA LEU A 380 10.60 16.14 3.03
C LEU A 380 10.59 16.57 1.55
N THR A 381 9.89 17.65 1.23
CA THR A 381 9.71 18.13 -0.14
C THR A 381 10.97 18.71 -0.76
N ASP A 382 11.93 19.13 0.06
CA ASP A 382 13.23 19.64 -0.35
C ASP A 382 14.23 18.52 -0.71
N VAL A 383 13.88 17.27 -0.42
CA VAL A 383 14.75 16.13 -0.66
C VAL A 383 14.53 15.58 -2.08
N HIS A 384 15.52 15.81 -2.93
CA HIS A 384 15.57 15.30 -4.30
C HIS A 384 16.97 14.75 -4.64
N PRO A 385 17.08 13.83 -5.62
CA PRO A 385 18.38 13.43 -6.15
C PRO A 385 19.10 14.61 -6.77
N ALA A 386 20.43 14.68 -6.63
CA ALA A 386 21.25 15.75 -7.18
C ALA A 386 21.09 15.91 -8.71
N SER A 387 20.74 14.84 -9.42
CA SER A 387 20.50 14.85 -10.87
C SER A 387 19.33 15.75 -11.31
N ARG A 388 18.36 16.05 -10.43
CA ARG A 388 17.22 16.93 -10.77
C ARG A 388 17.56 18.42 -10.73
N GLY A 389 18.59 18.82 -9.96
CA GLY A 389 18.94 20.22 -9.76
C GLY A 389 19.42 20.95 -11.02
N GLY A 390 19.84 20.23 -12.07
CA GLY A 390 20.43 20.82 -13.27
C GLY A 390 19.48 21.02 -14.46
N SER A 391 18.28 20.42 -14.49
CA SER A 391 17.47 20.33 -15.72
C SER A 391 16.04 20.87 -15.61
N ALA A 392 15.55 21.15 -14.40
CA ALA A 392 14.13 21.53 -14.17
C ALA A 392 13.71 22.90 -14.74
N ALA A 393 14.62 23.70 -15.30
CA ALA A 393 14.29 25.02 -15.85
C ALA A 393 13.81 25.01 -17.31
N ALA A 394 13.83 23.89 -18.04
CA ALA A 394 13.63 23.94 -19.50
C ALA A 394 12.66 22.92 -20.13
N ALA A 395 12.15 21.90 -19.41
CA ALA A 395 11.32 20.85 -20.04
C ALA A 395 9.83 20.99 -19.69
N ALA A 396 9.11 21.77 -20.49
CA ALA A 396 7.65 21.75 -20.59
C ALA A 396 7.17 20.51 -21.41
N PRO A 397 5.86 20.15 -21.39
CA PRO A 397 5.36 18.79 -21.69
C PRO A 397 5.27 18.40 -23.19
N GLU A 398 6.14 18.92 -24.06
CA GLU A 398 6.05 18.71 -25.53
C GLU A 398 6.64 17.38 -26.03
N ALA A 399 7.20 16.53 -25.15
CA ALA A 399 7.96 15.34 -25.55
C ALA A 399 7.10 14.11 -25.94
N GLN A 400 5.78 14.24 -26.10
CA GLN A 400 4.90 13.12 -26.47
C GLN A 400 4.73 12.93 -27.99
N HIS A 401 5.12 13.89 -28.84
CA HIS A 401 4.88 13.79 -30.29
C HIS A 401 6.03 13.20 -31.13
N ALA A 402 7.26 13.12 -30.58
CA ALA A 402 8.41 12.54 -31.29
C ALA A 402 8.43 10.99 -31.28
N GLN A 403 7.37 10.36 -30.76
CA GLN A 403 7.31 8.94 -30.43
C GLN A 403 6.97 8.03 -31.63
N GLU A 404 6.58 8.59 -32.78
CA GLU A 404 6.09 7.83 -33.94
C GLU A 404 7.14 7.58 -35.05
N GLU A 405 8.18 8.41 -35.18
CA GLU A 405 9.20 8.25 -36.24
C GLU A 405 10.32 7.26 -35.88
N GLU A 406 10.66 7.12 -34.60
CA GLU A 406 11.78 6.28 -34.13
C GLU A 406 11.45 4.77 -34.15
N VAL A 407 10.15 4.44 -34.19
CA VAL A 407 9.65 3.05 -34.28
C VAL A 407 9.87 2.44 -35.68
N ALA A 408 10.04 3.26 -36.73
CA ALA A 408 10.21 2.77 -38.10
C ALA A 408 11.63 2.24 -38.41
N LEU A 409 12.65 2.69 -37.66
CA LEU A 409 14.04 2.30 -37.91
C LEU A 409 14.44 1.01 -37.17
N ALA A 410 13.80 0.72 -36.03
CA ALA A 410 14.06 -0.47 -35.21
C ALA A 410 13.55 -1.78 -35.85
N GLN A 411 12.64 -1.71 -36.82
CA GLN A 411 12.07 -2.86 -37.53
C GLN A 411 13.08 -3.66 -38.37
N GLN A 412 14.29 -3.13 -38.62
CA GLN A 412 15.24 -3.72 -39.57
C GLN A 412 16.28 -4.69 -38.94
N MET A 413 16.31 -4.88 -37.61
CA MET A 413 17.35 -5.67 -36.94
C MET A 413 16.78 -6.68 -35.93
N GLY A 414 16.26 -7.80 -36.42
CA GLY A 414 15.55 -8.82 -35.64
C GLY A 414 16.38 -9.69 -34.68
N GLY A 415 15.65 -10.26 -33.71
CA GLY A 415 16.10 -10.95 -32.49
C GLY A 415 16.96 -12.21 -32.66
N ARG A 416 17.84 -12.41 -31.66
CA ARG A 416 18.58 -13.66 -31.41
C ARG A 416 18.53 -14.00 -29.93
N LEU A 417 17.95 -15.15 -29.58
CA LEU A 417 17.99 -15.72 -28.23
C LEU A 417 19.46 -15.94 -27.80
N MET A 418 19.82 -15.43 -26.62
CA MET A 418 21.16 -15.54 -26.04
C MET A 418 21.41 -16.96 -25.50
N LEU A 419 22.43 -17.62 -26.05
CA LEU A 419 22.97 -18.92 -25.61
C LEU A 419 24.15 -18.74 -24.62
N PRO A 420 24.55 -19.80 -23.88
CA PRO A 420 25.60 -19.71 -22.87
C PRO A 420 26.99 -19.55 -23.51
N GLY A 421 27.46 -18.30 -23.57
CA GLY A 421 28.80 -17.92 -24.01
C GLY A 421 29.31 -16.53 -23.56
N GLN A 422 28.49 -15.74 -22.86
CA GLN A 422 28.74 -14.31 -22.59
C GLN A 422 29.62 -14.03 -21.35
N ARG A 423 30.84 -14.56 -21.29
CA ARG A 423 31.82 -14.15 -20.27
C ARG A 423 32.50 -12.81 -20.59
N SER A 424 32.61 -12.43 -21.86
CA SER A 424 33.24 -11.17 -22.30
C SER A 424 32.32 -9.95 -22.22
N ASP A 425 31.00 -10.16 -22.31
CA ASP A 425 30.09 -9.06 -22.68
C ASP A 425 29.64 -8.23 -21.47
N ILE A 426 29.55 -8.84 -20.29
CA ILE A 426 29.15 -8.13 -19.07
C ILE A 426 30.24 -7.16 -18.62
N ALA A 427 31.51 -7.60 -18.63
CA ALA A 427 32.63 -6.75 -18.28
C ALA A 427 32.82 -5.62 -19.30
N ALA A 428 32.63 -5.91 -20.59
CA ALA A 428 32.67 -4.90 -21.65
C ALA A 428 31.51 -3.89 -21.53
N ALA A 429 30.27 -4.35 -21.28
CA ALA A 429 29.12 -3.47 -21.09
C ALA A 429 29.26 -2.59 -19.84
N ALA A 430 29.74 -3.15 -18.73
CA ALA A 430 30.04 -2.39 -17.52
C ALA A 430 31.14 -1.34 -17.75
N ALA A 431 32.22 -1.71 -18.47
CA ALA A 431 33.29 -0.78 -18.84
C ALA A 431 32.79 0.34 -19.76
N ALA A 432 31.95 0.01 -20.76
CA ALA A 432 31.35 0.99 -21.65
C ALA A 432 30.41 1.96 -20.90
N ALA A 433 29.57 1.45 -19.99
CA ALA A 433 28.72 2.28 -19.14
C ALA A 433 29.55 3.19 -18.23
N ALA A 434 30.64 2.68 -17.63
CA ALA A 434 31.54 3.46 -16.80
C ALA A 434 32.23 4.60 -17.57
N GLN A 435 32.68 4.31 -18.80
CA GLN A 435 33.33 5.28 -19.68
C GLN A 435 32.34 6.36 -20.14
N ALA A 436 31.09 5.98 -20.42
CA ALA A 436 30.02 6.91 -20.71
C ALA A 436 29.64 7.79 -19.49
N LEU A 437 29.63 7.20 -18.28
CA LEU A 437 29.37 7.94 -17.05
C LEU A 437 30.46 8.98 -16.76
N ALA A 438 31.72 8.63 -17.00
CA ALA A 438 32.87 9.51 -16.77
C ALA A 438 32.95 10.68 -17.76
N SER A 439 32.34 10.56 -18.94
CA SER A 439 32.37 11.57 -20.00
C SER A 439 31.20 12.55 -19.98
N SER A 440 30.15 12.30 -19.21
CA SER A 440 28.88 13.05 -19.27
C SER A 440 28.85 14.39 -18.53
N GLY A 441 29.91 14.79 -17.80
CA GLY A 441 30.12 16.16 -17.31
C GLY A 441 29.00 16.78 -16.45
N ALA A 442 28.06 15.99 -15.93
CA ALA A 442 26.84 16.50 -15.32
C ALA A 442 27.08 17.21 -13.96
N PRO A 443 26.40 18.34 -13.69
CA PRO A 443 26.69 19.23 -12.55
C PRO A 443 26.20 18.74 -11.17
N GLY A 444 25.97 17.43 -10.99
CA GLY A 444 25.55 16.85 -9.70
C GLY A 444 26.21 15.50 -9.45
N LYS A 445 26.75 15.32 -8.24
CA LYS A 445 27.35 14.06 -7.80
C LYS A 445 26.27 12.98 -7.71
N LEU A 446 26.35 11.95 -8.56
CA LEU A 446 25.41 10.82 -8.50
C LEU A 446 25.55 10.07 -7.17
N ARG A 447 24.44 9.53 -6.66
CA ARG A 447 24.40 8.84 -5.36
C ARG A 447 23.80 7.45 -5.46
N VAL A 448 24.52 6.46 -4.94
CA VAL A 448 24.06 5.09 -4.73
C VAL A 448 23.86 4.88 -3.23
N VAL A 449 22.65 4.48 -2.83
CA VAL A 449 22.38 4.03 -1.47
C VAL A 449 22.31 2.51 -1.47
N TRP A 450 23.21 1.87 -0.73
CA TRP A 450 23.20 0.44 -0.48
C TRP A 450 22.50 0.15 0.86
N ALA A 451 21.35 -0.51 0.81
CA ALA A 451 20.64 -0.98 1.99
C ALA A 451 21.39 -2.17 2.62
N LEU A 452 21.99 -1.96 3.79
CA LEU A 452 22.67 -3.01 4.53
C LEU A 452 21.66 -4.02 5.07
N ARG A 453 22.06 -5.29 5.04
CA ARG A 453 21.32 -6.40 5.63
C ARG A 453 22.23 -7.23 6.53
N SER A 454 21.71 -7.66 7.68
CA SER A 454 22.43 -8.46 8.68
C SER A 454 22.37 -9.96 8.44
N SER A 455 21.34 -10.44 7.73
CA SER A 455 21.11 -11.86 7.41
C SER A 455 20.89 -12.05 5.90
N ARG A 456 21.06 -13.27 5.36
CA ARG A 456 20.80 -13.58 3.93
C ARG A 456 21.49 -12.59 2.98
N ALA A 457 22.79 -12.43 3.22
CA ALA A 457 23.64 -11.42 2.58
C ALA A 457 25.12 -11.86 2.61
N GLU A 458 25.38 -13.14 2.33
CA GLU A 458 26.67 -13.81 2.59
C GLU A 458 27.88 -13.13 1.94
N ARG A 459 27.67 -12.42 0.82
CA ARG A 459 28.72 -11.75 0.02
C ARG A 459 28.64 -10.23 0.06
N GLN A 460 27.83 -9.63 0.94
CA GLN A 460 27.65 -8.18 1.02
C GLN A 460 28.97 -7.42 1.23
N LYS A 461 29.88 -7.95 2.05
CA LYS A 461 31.18 -7.32 2.31
C LYS A 461 31.99 -7.17 1.03
N GLU A 462 32.15 -8.24 0.25
CA GLU A 462 32.91 -8.22 -1.00
C GLU A 462 32.29 -7.28 -2.04
N ILE A 463 30.96 -7.30 -2.17
CA ILE A 463 30.24 -6.38 -3.05
C ILE A 463 30.56 -4.94 -2.63
N LEU A 464 30.39 -4.60 -1.35
CA LEU A 464 30.67 -3.25 -0.84
C LEU A 464 32.13 -2.85 -0.99
N ASP A 465 33.09 -3.75 -0.78
CA ASP A 465 34.51 -3.46 -0.94
C ASP A 465 34.86 -3.16 -2.41
N LEU A 466 34.23 -3.84 -3.37
CA LEU A 466 34.35 -3.50 -4.79
C LEU A 466 33.67 -2.16 -5.11
N LEU A 467 32.43 -1.95 -4.67
CA LEU A 467 31.68 -0.70 -4.95
C LEU A 467 32.40 0.53 -4.38
N ARG A 468 32.93 0.45 -3.14
CA ARG A 468 33.71 1.53 -2.50
C ARG A 468 34.97 1.87 -3.27
N ARG A 469 35.58 0.90 -3.95
CA ARG A 469 36.80 1.10 -4.74
C ARG A 469 36.50 1.70 -6.11
N GLU A 470 35.43 1.26 -6.80
CA GLU A 470 35.21 1.59 -8.21
C GLU A 470 34.26 2.77 -8.46
N LEU A 471 33.24 2.98 -7.62
CA LEU A 471 32.26 4.06 -7.82
C LEU A 471 32.87 5.47 -7.66
N PRO A 472 33.73 5.75 -6.65
CA PRO A 472 34.33 7.08 -6.50
C PRO A 472 35.22 7.49 -7.68
N LYS A 473 35.83 6.53 -8.39
CA LYS A 473 36.63 6.81 -9.59
C LYS A 473 35.78 7.40 -10.73
N GLN A 474 34.46 7.23 -10.66
CA GLN A 474 33.48 7.75 -11.61
C GLN A 474 32.73 8.97 -11.06
N GLY A 475 33.18 9.55 -9.93
CA GLY A 475 32.50 10.66 -9.28
C GLY A 475 31.17 10.28 -8.61
N VAL A 476 30.93 8.98 -8.38
CA VAL A 476 29.69 8.48 -7.75
C VAL A 476 29.89 8.33 -6.25
N GLU A 477 28.96 8.87 -5.46
CA GLU A 477 28.88 8.63 -4.03
C GLU A 477 28.24 7.29 -3.72
N LEU A 478 28.88 6.50 -2.85
CA LEU A 478 28.28 5.30 -2.27
C LEU A 478 27.99 5.54 -0.79
N SER A 479 26.75 5.30 -0.38
CA SER A 479 26.34 5.30 1.02
C SER A 479 25.75 3.95 1.40
N ALA A 480 26.45 3.19 2.26
CA ALA A 480 25.97 1.90 2.74
C ALA A 480 25.38 2.07 4.15
N ILE A 481 24.07 1.89 4.28
CA ILE A 481 23.29 2.30 5.46
C ILE A 481 22.42 1.14 5.95
N ASP A 482 22.41 0.89 7.25
CA ASP A 482 21.41 0.03 7.89
C ASP A 482 20.14 0.85 8.11
N LEU A 483 19.25 0.82 7.11
CA LEU A 483 18.03 1.61 7.10
C LEU A 483 17.08 1.23 8.24
N GLY A 484 17.10 -0.03 8.70
CA GLY A 484 16.25 -0.49 9.82
C GLY A 484 16.58 0.17 11.16
N ARG A 485 17.76 0.82 11.29
CA ARG A 485 18.16 1.56 12.49
C ARG A 485 17.82 3.04 12.47
N LEU A 486 17.24 3.53 11.38
CA LEU A 486 16.89 4.93 11.21
C LEU A 486 15.38 5.14 11.40
N PRO A 487 14.97 6.31 11.91
CA PRO A 487 13.58 6.76 11.77
C PRO A 487 13.13 6.72 10.31
N LEU A 488 11.88 6.37 10.03
CA LEU A 488 11.35 6.25 8.65
C LEU A 488 11.49 7.56 7.86
N GLU A 489 11.38 8.71 8.54
CA GLU A 489 11.65 10.02 7.94
C GLU A 489 13.06 10.10 7.32
N GLU A 490 14.06 9.62 8.06
CA GLU A 490 15.44 9.60 7.58
C GLU A 490 15.65 8.50 6.52
N GLN A 491 15.00 7.34 6.67
CA GLN A 491 15.01 6.30 5.64
C GLN A 491 14.49 6.83 4.29
N ILE A 492 13.36 7.55 4.31
CA ILE A 492 12.77 8.21 3.14
C ILE A 492 13.74 9.24 2.57
N ARG A 493 14.38 10.07 3.43
CA ARG A 493 15.38 11.05 3.00
C ARG A 493 16.53 10.38 2.25
N GLN A 494 17.07 9.29 2.79
CA GLN A 494 18.15 8.54 2.15
C GLN A 494 17.71 7.97 0.80
N ALA A 495 16.56 7.29 0.74
CA ALA A 495 16.04 6.73 -0.52
C ALA A 495 15.78 7.82 -1.58
N ARG A 496 15.13 8.94 -1.21
CA ARG A 496 14.80 10.06 -2.12
C ARG A 496 16.01 10.77 -2.68
N SER A 497 17.09 10.85 -1.91
CA SER A 497 18.34 11.46 -2.38
C SER A 497 19.18 10.54 -3.29
N ALA A 498 18.81 9.26 -3.39
CA ALA A 498 19.54 8.29 -4.19
C ALA A 498 19.14 8.37 -5.68
N ASN A 499 20.12 8.22 -6.56
CA ASN A 499 19.89 7.91 -7.97
C ASN A 499 19.66 6.42 -8.16
N VAL A 500 20.33 5.59 -7.36
CA VAL A 500 20.15 4.14 -7.33
C VAL A 500 20.01 3.68 -5.89
N LEU A 501 18.89 3.03 -5.57
CA LEU A 501 18.76 2.23 -4.35
C LEU A 501 19.14 0.80 -4.69
N ALA A 502 20.06 0.22 -3.93
CA ALA A 502 20.56 -1.12 -4.18
C ALA A 502 20.66 -1.93 -2.88
N GLY A 503 20.60 -3.25 -2.98
CA GLY A 503 20.85 -4.14 -1.84
C GLY A 503 20.40 -5.56 -2.08
N TYR A 504 20.62 -6.41 -1.07
CA TYR A 504 20.02 -7.73 -1.05
C TYR A 504 18.50 -7.64 -0.88
N HIS A 505 17.76 -8.58 -1.48
CA HIS A 505 16.31 -8.74 -1.35
C HIS A 505 15.88 -8.59 0.11
N GLY A 506 15.15 -7.54 0.47
CA GLY A 506 14.76 -7.30 1.85
C GLY A 506 13.94 -6.03 2.01
N ALA A 507 13.26 -5.93 3.16
CA ALA A 507 12.23 -4.93 3.43
C ALA A 507 12.66 -3.47 3.18
N ALA A 508 13.96 -3.18 3.31
CA ALA A 508 14.53 -1.88 3.00
C ALA A 508 14.28 -1.42 1.54
N LEU A 509 14.19 -2.35 0.59
CA LEU A 509 13.97 -2.04 -0.83
C LEU A 509 12.56 -1.52 -1.12
N THR A 510 11.61 -1.69 -0.19
CA THR A 510 10.26 -1.09 -0.28
C THR A 510 10.31 0.44 -0.32
N LEU A 511 11.39 1.06 0.19
CA LEU A 511 11.60 2.51 0.10
C LEU A 511 11.75 3.02 -1.32
N ALA A 512 11.90 2.13 -2.31
CA ALA A 512 11.76 2.47 -3.72
C ALA A 512 10.43 3.16 -4.03
N CYS A 513 9.36 2.90 -3.26
CA CYS A 513 8.10 3.64 -3.36
C CYS A 513 8.28 5.16 -3.18
N PHE A 514 9.26 5.62 -2.40
CA PHE A 514 9.49 7.04 -2.15
C PHE A 514 10.44 7.71 -3.14
N MET A 515 11.11 6.94 -4.00
CA MET A 515 12.02 7.48 -5.01
C MET A 515 11.22 8.12 -6.16
N ASP A 516 11.81 9.11 -6.81
CA ASP A 516 11.23 9.75 -7.99
C ASP A 516 12.13 9.55 -9.22
N PRO A 517 11.56 9.30 -10.43
CA PRO A 517 12.34 9.24 -11.65
C PRO A 517 13.06 10.57 -12.00
N PRO A 518 14.20 10.52 -12.72
CA PRO A 518 14.92 9.32 -13.12
C PRO A 518 15.69 8.74 -11.93
N ALA A 519 15.39 7.49 -11.57
CA ALA A 519 16.09 6.73 -10.55
C ALA A 519 15.90 5.22 -10.81
N ALA A 520 16.69 4.40 -10.13
CA ALA A 520 16.69 2.95 -10.33
C ALA A 520 16.71 2.17 -9.02
N LEU A 521 16.21 0.93 -9.08
CA LEU A 521 16.28 -0.07 -8.02
C LEU A 521 17.08 -1.28 -8.52
N VAL A 522 18.15 -1.63 -7.80
CA VAL A 522 18.97 -2.82 -8.07
C VAL A 522 18.82 -3.81 -6.92
N GLU A 523 18.28 -4.98 -7.21
CA GLU A 523 18.04 -6.03 -6.22
C GLU A 523 18.97 -7.23 -6.43
N VAL A 524 19.60 -7.70 -5.35
CA VAL A 524 20.36 -8.95 -5.31
C VAL A 524 19.55 -10.01 -4.57
N GLU A 525 19.09 -11.04 -5.28
CA GLU A 525 18.17 -12.05 -4.75
C GLU A 525 18.82 -13.44 -4.78
N GLU A 526 18.92 -14.08 -3.61
CA GLU A 526 19.47 -15.44 -3.46
C GLU A 526 18.49 -16.52 -3.93
N GLU A 527 17.21 -16.39 -3.62
CA GLU A 527 16.16 -17.32 -4.01
C GLU A 527 14.91 -16.52 -4.35
N TRP A 528 14.14 -16.93 -5.37
CA TRP A 528 12.91 -16.21 -5.69
C TRP A 528 11.92 -16.29 -4.55
N ARG A 529 11.51 -15.13 -4.02
CA ARG A 529 10.53 -15.04 -2.93
C ARG A 529 9.24 -14.34 -3.34
N CYS A 530 9.34 -13.24 -4.10
CA CYS A 530 8.17 -12.47 -4.50
C CYS A 530 8.47 -11.46 -5.62
N ALA A 531 7.41 -10.89 -6.20
CA ALA A 531 7.44 -9.73 -7.10
C ALA A 531 7.40 -8.37 -6.35
N CYS A 532 7.62 -8.38 -5.03
CA CYS A 532 7.48 -7.24 -4.12
C CYS A 532 8.10 -5.94 -4.67
N TYR A 533 9.40 -5.99 -4.96
CA TYR A 533 10.17 -4.79 -5.27
C TYR A 533 10.15 -4.46 -6.76
N THR A 534 9.94 -5.46 -7.62
CA THR A 534 9.56 -5.24 -9.02
C THR A 534 8.30 -4.37 -9.09
N ASN A 535 7.31 -4.66 -8.24
CA ASN A 535 6.08 -3.88 -8.18
C ASN A 535 6.29 -2.48 -7.61
N CYS A 536 7.07 -2.33 -6.54
CA CYS A 536 7.45 -1.02 -6.01
C CYS A 536 8.10 -0.13 -7.09
N ALA A 537 9.06 -0.70 -7.83
CA ALA A 537 9.71 0.00 -8.93
C ALA A 537 8.74 0.34 -10.06
N ARG A 538 7.88 -0.59 -10.48
CA ARG A 538 6.88 -0.33 -11.53
C ARG A 538 5.88 0.75 -11.12
N TRP A 539 5.33 0.68 -9.91
CA TRP A 539 4.41 1.68 -9.38
C TRP A 539 5.01 3.09 -9.36
N LYS A 540 6.34 3.22 -9.27
CA LYS A 540 7.04 4.51 -9.29
C LYS A 540 7.75 4.83 -10.61
N GLY A 541 7.61 3.96 -11.62
CA GLY A 541 8.28 4.15 -12.90
C GLY A 541 9.80 4.18 -12.77
N LEU A 542 10.38 3.31 -11.93
CA LEU A 542 11.83 3.21 -11.77
C LEU A 542 12.40 2.17 -12.75
N ASP A 543 13.67 2.34 -13.14
CA ASP A 543 14.43 1.26 -13.77
C ASP A 543 14.68 0.15 -12.72
N TYR A 544 14.24 -1.07 -12.98
CA TYR A 544 14.38 -2.20 -12.04
C TYR A 544 15.31 -3.26 -12.61
N ARG A 545 16.32 -3.62 -11.81
CA ARG A 545 17.34 -4.60 -12.20
C ARG A 545 17.44 -5.67 -11.13
N LEU A 546 17.19 -6.91 -11.53
CA LEU A 546 17.25 -8.07 -10.65
C LEU A 546 18.47 -8.92 -10.96
N ILE A 547 19.27 -9.19 -9.93
CA ILE A 547 20.42 -10.09 -9.98
C ILE A 547 20.09 -11.33 -9.17
N LYS A 548 19.91 -12.45 -9.86
CA LYS A 548 19.69 -13.76 -9.24
C LYS A 548 21.03 -14.41 -8.91
N VAL A 549 21.38 -14.50 -7.63
CA VAL A 549 22.66 -15.06 -7.16
C VAL A 549 22.91 -16.48 -7.71
N PRO A 550 21.94 -17.41 -7.76
CA PRO A 550 22.18 -18.77 -8.27
C PRO A 550 22.61 -18.83 -9.74
N PHE A 551 22.36 -17.78 -10.51
CA PHE A 551 22.70 -17.70 -11.94
C PHE A 551 23.98 -16.91 -12.21
N VAL A 552 24.67 -16.42 -11.16
CA VAL A 552 25.93 -15.70 -11.30
C VAL A 552 27.04 -16.53 -10.67
N PRO A 553 28.13 -16.86 -11.39
CA PRO A 553 29.28 -17.52 -10.80
C PRO A 553 29.76 -16.75 -9.56
N GLU A 554 30.00 -17.44 -8.46
CA GLU A 554 30.22 -16.83 -7.14
C GLU A 554 31.31 -15.74 -7.16
N ARG A 555 32.42 -15.99 -7.88
CA ARG A 555 33.55 -15.05 -8.05
C ARG A 555 33.22 -13.82 -8.91
N GLN A 556 32.06 -13.80 -9.57
CA GLN A 556 31.61 -12.74 -10.46
C GLN A 556 30.46 -11.92 -9.87
N LEU A 557 29.90 -12.31 -8.72
CA LEU A 557 28.73 -11.64 -8.14
C LEU A 557 28.99 -10.15 -7.91
N ALA A 558 30.09 -9.79 -7.24
CA ALA A 558 30.42 -8.39 -7.00
C ALA A 558 30.59 -7.59 -8.30
N ALA A 559 31.30 -8.16 -9.28
CA ALA A 559 31.48 -7.53 -10.59
C ALA A 559 30.15 -7.34 -11.33
N ARG A 560 29.25 -8.32 -11.27
CA ARG A 560 27.91 -8.22 -11.86
C ARG A 560 27.09 -7.12 -11.19
N VAL A 561 27.11 -7.04 -9.86
CA VAL A 561 26.42 -5.98 -9.10
C VAL A 561 26.94 -4.59 -9.47
N LEU A 562 28.27 -4.42 -9.53
CA LEU A 562 28.87 -3.17 -9.99
C LEU A 562 28.40 -2.80 -11.40
N GLY A 563 28.41 -3.75 -12.35
CA GLY A 563 27.98 -3.52 -13.72
C GLY A 563 26.51 -3.08 -13.85
N GLU A 564 25.59 -3.71 -13.09
CA GLU A 564 24.18 -3.31 -13.09
C GLU A 564 23.97 -1.92 -12.47
N ILE A 565 24.70 -1.58 -11.40
CA ILE A 565 24.66 -0.24 -10.81
C ILE A 565 25.17 0.81 -11.80
N GLN A 566 26.28 0.54 -12.51
CA GLN A 566 26.82 1.45 -13.51
C GLN A 566 25.86 1.67 -14.68
N ALA A 567 25.24 0.59 -15.17
CA ALA A 567 24.25 0.68 -16.24
C ALA A 567 22.98 1.42 -15.78
N ALA A 568 22.54 1.23 -14.53
CA ALA A 568 21.45 2.00 -13.94
C ALA A 568 21.78 3.50 -13.83
N LEU A 569 22.98 3.84 -13.33
CA LEU A 569 23.44 5.22 -13.23
C LEU A 569 23.52 5.89 -14.60
N TRP A 570 24.00 5.17 -15.62
CA TRP A 570 24.00 5.65 -17.00
C TRP A 570 22.58 5.94 -17.49
N ALA A 571 21.63 5.01 -17.30
CA ALA A 571 20.23 5.22 -17.69
C ALA A 571 19.59 6.42 -16.97
N VAL A 572 19.94 6.63 -15.70
CA VAL A 572 19.51 7.81 -14.92
C VAL A 572 20.07 9.12 -15.50
N GLN A 573 21.36 9.16 -15.87
CA GLN A 573 21.97 10.33 -16.48
C GLN A 573 21.35 10.68 -17.84
N GLN A 574 21.01 9.67 -18.63
CA GLN A 574 20.35 9.86 -19.93
C GLN A 574 18.86 10.23 -19.80
N GLY A 575 18.30 10.27 -18.58
CA GLY A 575 16.87 10.51 -18.39
C GLY A 575 15.98 9.37 -18.92
N ILE A 576 16.54 8.17 -19.11
CA ILE A 576 15.83 6.99 -19.64
C ILE A 576 15.02 6.29 -18.54
N GLY A 577 15.29 6.60 -17.27
CA GLY A 577 14.64 5.98 -16.10
C GLY A 577 13.11 5.95 -16.21
N GLY A 578 12.54 4.74 -16.23
CA GLY A 578 11.10 4.51 -16.20
C GLY A 578 10.39 4.40 -17.54
N ARG A 579 11.04 4.73 -18.67
CA ARG A 579 10.47 4.39 -19.98
C ARG A 579 10.50 2.88 -20.08
N SER A 580 9.32 2.28 -20.07
CA SER A 580 9.17 0.84 -20.19
C SER A 580 9.99 0.38 -21.40
N MET A 581 11.05 -0.40 -21.14
CA MET A 581 11.72 -1.17 -22.17
C MET A 581 10.73 -2.10 -22.88
N SER A 582 9.45 -2.23 -22.48
CA SER A 582 8.42 -2.88 -23.30
C SER A 582 8.16 -2.20 -24.64
N GLY A 583 8.43 -0.90 -24.81
CA GLY A 583 8.38 -0.28 -26.14
C GLY A 583 9.53 -0.75 -27.04
N VAL A 584 10.67 -1.12 -26.44
CA VAL A 584 11.83 -1.67 -27.13
C VAL A 584 11.75 -3.20 -27.23
N ALA A 585 11.18 -3.88 -26.23
CA ALA A 585 11.08 -5.33 -26.13
C ALA A 585 9.86 -5.90 -26.87
N ALA A 586 8.72 -5.19 -26.91
CA ALA A 586 7.61 -5.54 -27.79
C ALA A 586 7.86 -5.13 -29.26
N ALA A 587 8.94 -4.40 -29.53
CA ALA A 587 9.48 -4.19 -30.87
C ALA A 587 10.59 -5.21 -31.22
N LEU A 588 11.00 -6.05 -30.26
CA LEU A 588 12.02 -7.09 -30.41
C LEU A 588 11.45 -8.53 -30.33
N GLU A 589 10.21 -8.70 -29.85
CA GLU A 589 9.35 -9.88 -30.07
C GLU A 589 8.55 -9.73 -31.36
#